data_AF-A0AAW9U173-F1
#
_entry.id   AF-A0AAW9U173-F1
#
_cell.length_a   1.000
_cell.length_b   1.000
_cell.length_c   1.000
_cell.angle_alpha   90.00
_cell.angle_beta   90.00
_cell.angle_gamma   90.00
#
_symmetry.space_group_name_H-M   'P 1'
#
loop_
_entity.id
_entity.type
_entity.pdbx_description
1 polymer ?
#
loop_
_entity_poly.entity_id
_entity_poly.type
_entity_poly.pdbx_seq_one_letter_code
_entity_poly.pdbx_strand_id
1 'polypeptide(L)'
;MDAQKAGMARLLLAAPELRGKAWMSLDLVFLKLCLVYEGACLRRDVLRCSPEKDDHALLKSEKKCKSLEAAAKAYVREHQKFSGIV
;
A
#
# COMPACT_ATOMS: atom_id res chain seq x y z
N MET A 1 9.54 -0.61 -14.83
CA MET A 1 9.01 -1.44 -13.73
C MET A 1 7.57 -1.01 -13.49
N ASP A 2 6.63 -1.94 -13.39
CA ASP A 2 5.21 -1.61 -13.22
C ASP A 2 4.96 -1.15 -11.77
N ALA A 3 4.66 0.14 -11.58
CA ALA A 3 4.49 0.75 -10.26
C ALA A 3 3.34 0.11 -9.45
N GLN A 4 2.32 -0.45 -10.11
CA GLN A 4 1.27 -1.21 -9.43
C GLN A 4 1.83 -2.50 -8.84
N LYS A 5 2.62 -3.25 -9.63
CA LYS A 5 3.24 -4.50 -9.16
C LYS A 5 4.24 -4.26 -8.04
N ALA A 6 5.02 -3.18 -8.12
CA ALA A 6 5.93 -2.78 -7.05
C ALA A 6 5.17 -2.45 -5.75
N GLY A 7 4.09 -1.65 -5.86
CA GLY A 7 3.22 -1.31 -4.73
C GLY A 7 2.56 -2.52 -4.10
N MET A 8 2.07 -3.45 -4.93
CA MET A 8 1.47 -4.70 -4.45
C MET A 8 2.51 -5.55 -3.72
N ALA A 9 3.70 -5.74 -4.29
CA ALA A 9 4.78 -6.50 -3.65
C ALA A 9 5.18 -5.89 -2.30
N ARG A 10 5.41 -4.58 -2.25
CA ARG A 10 5.74 -3.86 -1.01
C ARG A 10 4.63 -3.99 0.03
N LEU A 11 3.37 -3.85 -0.39
CA LEU A 11 2.23 -3.98 0.51
C LEU A 11 2.11 -5.40 1.07
N LEU A 12 2.32 -6.44 0.26
CA LEU A 12 2.32 -7.85 0.72
C LEU A 12 3.52 -8.18 1.62
N LEU A 13 4.62 -7.43 1.55
CA LEU A 13 5.71 -7.52 2.52
C LEU A 13 5.33 -6.88 3.85
N ALA A 14 4.68 -5.71 3.82
CA ALA A 14 4.25 -4.99 5.02
C ALA A 14 3.00 -5.60 5.70
N ALA A 15 2.16 -6.29 4.93
CA ALA A 15 0.92 -6.90 5.37
C ALA A 15 0.83 -8.36 4.87
N PRO A 16 1.60 -9.30 5.45
CA PRO A 16 1.62 -10.70 5.02
C PRO A 16 0.26 -11.38 5.07
N GLU A 17 -0.66 -10.92 5.94
CA GLU A 17 -2.03 -11.41 6.05
C GLU A 17 -2.87 -11.20 4.78
N LEU A 18 -2.40 -10.35 3.85
CA LEU A 18 -3.02 -10.12 2.55
C LEU A 18 -2.56 -11.13 1.49
N ARG A 19 -1.51 -11.94 1.77
CA ARG A 19 -1.01 -12.96 0.84
C ARG A 19 -2.05 -14.07 0.65
N GLY A 20 -2.18 -14.59 -0.56
CA GLY A 20 -3.08 -15.70 -0.89
C GLY A 20 -4.47 -15.29 -1.41
N LYS A 21 -4.71 -13.99 -1.62
CA LYS A 21 -5.97 -13.50 -2.19
C LYS A 21 -5.82 -13.24 -3.69
N ALA A 22 -6.03 -14.29 -4.50
CA ALA A 22 -5.85 -14.26 -5.95
C ALA A 22 -6.72 -13.22 -6.68
N TRP A 23 -7.86 -12.82 -6.10
CA TRP A 23 -8.74 -11.80 -6.69
C TRP A 23 -8.09 -10.40 -6.67
N MET A 24 -7.19 -10.12 -5.73
CA MET A 24 -6.60 -8.79 -5.55
C MET A 24 -5.74 -8.36 -6.74
N SER A 25 -5.14 -9.30 -7.49
CA SER A 25 -4.37 -8.98 -8.70
C SER A 25 -5.23 -8.57 -9.89
N LEU A 26 -6.55 -8.76 -9.82
CA LEU A 26 -7.50 -8.39 -10.87
C LEU A 26 -8.43 -7.23 -10.46
N ASP A 27 -8.41 -6.86 -9.18
CA ASP A 27 -9.26 -5.80 -8.65
C ASP A 27 -8.67 -4.41 -8.93
N LEU A 28 -9.35 -3.62 -9.77
CA LEU A 28 -8.88 -2.30 -10.19
C LEU A 28 -8.76 -1.30 -9.03
N VAL A 29 -9.64 -1.39 -8.02
CA VAL A 29 -9.62 -0.49 -6.87
C VAL A 29 -8.40 -0.78 -6.01
N PHE A 30 -8.15 -2.06 -5.73
CA PHE A 30 -6.98 -2.52 -5.01
C PHE A 30 -5.68 -2.19 -5.75
N LEU A 31 -5.62 -2.40 -7.08
CA LEU A 31 -4.46 -2.07 -7.90
C LEU A 31 -4.17 -0.56 -7.89
N LYS A 32 -5.21 0.29 -7.95
CA LYS A 32 -5.06 1.74 -7.82
C LYS A 32 -4.56 2.15 -6.43
N LEU A 33 -5.03 1.47 -5.38
CA LEU A 33 -4.54 1.68 -4.03
C LEU A 33 -3.06 1.29 -3.90
N CYS A 34 -2.63 0.18 -4.53
CA CYS A 34 -1.22 -0.22 -4.59
C CYS A 34 -0.34 0.82 -5.28
N LEU A 35 -0.80 1.40 -6.39
CA LEU A 35 -0.09 2.48 -7.09
C LEU A 35 0.15 3.69 -6.18
N VAL A 36 -0.90 4.14 -5.49
CA VAL A 36 -0.84 5.32 -4.60
C VAL A 36 0.03 5.03 -3.37
N TYR A 37 -0.05 3.81 -2.84
CA TYR A 37 0.81 3.32 -1.76
C TYR A 37 2.28 3.35 -2.16
N GLU A 38 2.61 2.84 -3.35
CA GLU A 38 3.99 2.85 -3.85
C GLU A 38 4.54 4.27 -3.97
N GLY A 39 3.78 5.18 -4.56
CA GLY A 39 4.21 6.58 -4.70
C GLY A 39 4.45 7.27 -3.36
N ALA A 40 3.58 7.03 -2.37
CA ALA A 40 3.76 7.58 -1.02
C ALA A 40 5.02 7.02 -0.34
N CYS A 41 5.30 5.73 -0.52
CA CYS A 41 6.42 5.07 0.14
C CYS A 41 7.75 5.29 -0.55
N LEU A 42 7.78 5.45 -1.88
CA LEU A 42 8.94 5.98 -2.58
C LEU A 42 9.27 7.40 -2.12
N ARG A 43 8.28 8.28 -1.96
CA ARG A 43 8.52 9.63 -1.44
C ARG A 43 9.11 9.60 -0.03
N ARG A 44 8.58 8.75 0.85
CA ARG A 44 9.15 8.51 2.19
C ARG A 44 10.60 8.04 2.09
N ASP A 45 10.87 7.05 1.25
CA ASP A 45 12.20 6.44 1.12
C ASP A 45 13.22 7.46 0.58
N VAL A 46 12.84 8.28 -0.42
CA VAL A 46 13.64 9.41 -0.91
C VAL A 46 13.95 10.40 0.21
N LEU A 47 12.95 10.78 1.01
CA LEU A 47 13.15 11.72 2.13
C LEU A 47 14.06 11.14 3.22
N ARG A 48 14.01 9.84 3.49
CA ARG A 48 14.91 9.16 4.44
C ARG A 48 16.35 9.11 3.95
N CYS A 49 16.55 9.00 2.64
CA CYS A 49 17.86 8.94 2.01
C CYS A 49 18.39 10.33 1.60
N SER A 50 17.60 11.39 1.78
CA SER A 50 17.99 12.75 1.40
C SER A 50 19.11 13.26 2.33
N PRO A 51 20.18 13.86 1.77
CA PRO A 51 21.21 14.53 2.58
C PRO A 51 20.65 15.78 3.28
N GLU A 52 19.64 16.42 2.68
CA GLU A 52 18.88 17.50 3.29
C GLU A 52 17.71 16.92 4.08
N LYS A 53 17.71 17.15 5.39
CA LYS A 53 16.64 16.65 6.28
C LYS A 53 15.44 17.59 6.25
N ASP A 54 14.35 17.10 5.68
CA ASP A 54 13.01 17.68 5.84
C ASP A 54 12.16 16.73 6.70
N ASP A 55 12.28 16.89 8.01
CA ASP A 55 11.59 16.04 8.99
C ASP A 55 10.06 16.17 8.88
N HIS A 56 9.55 17.36 8.53
CA HIS A 56 8.12 17.57 8.37
C HIS A 56 7.60 16.79 7.15
N ALA A 57 8.22 16.92 5.99
CA ALA A 57 7.83 16.18 4.81
C ALA A 57 7.97 14.67 5.01
N LEU A 58 9.01 14.24 5.75
CA LEU A 58 9.22 12.84 6.10
C LEU A 58 8.06 12.31 6.95
N LEU A 59 7.73 12.98 8.07
CA LEU A 59 6.62 12.59 8.94
C LEU A 59 5.29 12.54 8.19
N LYS A 60 5.04 13.49 7.29
CA LYS A 60 3.83 13.53 6.45
C LYS A 60 3.77 12.31 5.52
N SER A 61 4.89 11.97 4.89
CA SER A 61 4.98 10.82 3.97
C SER A 61 4.87 9.49 4.71
N GLU A 62 5.48 9.38 5.90
CA GLU A 62 5.34 8.20 6.77
C GLU A 62 3.89 7.97 7.20
N LYS A 63 3.21 9.03 7.67
CA LYS A 63 1.79 8.95 8.03
C LYS A 63 0.94 8.52 6.84
N LYS A 64 1.23 9.05 5.64
CA LYS A 64 0.49 8.68 4.42
C LYS A 64 0.69 7.20 4.06
N CYS A 65 1.92 6.68 4.10
CA CYS A 65 2.19 5.26 3.90
C CYS A 65 1.41 4.37 4.87
N LYS A 66 1.49 4.66 6.17
CA LYS A 66 0.79 3.89 7.20
C LYS A 66 -0.73 3.92 7.01
N SER A 67 -1.32 5.08 6.70
CA SER A 67 -2.75 5.18 6.41
C SER A 67 -3.17 4.38 5.19
N LEU A 68 -2.36 4.36 4.12
CA LEU A 68 -2.67 3.58 2.91
C LEU A 68 -2.54 2.08 3.16
N GLU A 69 -1.56 1.64 3.95
CA GLU A 69 -1.46 0.24 4.39
C GLU A 69 -2.68 -0.18 5.20
N ALA A 70 -3.12 0.66 6.15
CA ALA A 70 -4.32 0.40 6.94
C ALA A 70 -5.59 0.37 6.06
N ALA A 71 -5.69 1.27 5.08
CA ALA A 71 -6.79 1.28 4.12
C ALA A 71 -6.82 0.00 3.25
N ALA A 72 -5.65 -0.49 2.83
CA ALA A 72 -5.54 -1.75 2.10
C ALA A 72 -6.04 -2.94 2.94
N LYS A 73 -5.59 -3.01 4.20
CA LYS A 73 -6.01 -4.05 5.14
C LYS A 73 -7.52 -3.99 5.38
N ALA A 74 -8.08 -2.80 5.58
CA ALA A 74 -9.52 -2.60 5.76
C ALA A 74 -10.32 -3.02 4.52
N TYR A 75 -9.88 -2.60 3.33
CA TYR A 75 -10.52 -2.96 2.06
C TYR A 75 -10.59 -4.48 1.86
N VAL A 76 -9.47 -5.18 2.07
CA VAL A 76 -9.43 -6.64 1.93
C VAL A 76 -10.27 -7.33 3.00
N ARG A 77 -10.25 -6.86 4.25
CA ARG A 77 -11.12 -7.38 5.31
C ARG A 77 -12.59 -7.22 4.97
N GLU A 78 -12.99 -6.09 4.40
CA GLU A 78 -14.37 -5.85 4.02
C GLU A 78 -14.80 -6.79 2.89
N HIS A 79 -13.97 -6.95 1.85
CA HIS A 79 -14.22 -7.92 0.78
C HIS A 79 -14.31 -9.38 1.30
N GLN A 80 -13.58 -9.74 2.35
CA GLN A 80 -13.69 -11.07 2.96
C GLN A 80 -15.05 -11.31 3.60
N LYS A 81 -15.65 -10.29 4.25
CA LYS A 81 -16.97 -10.41 4.87
C LYS A 81 -18.05 -10.79 3.85
N PHE A 82 -17.95 -10.23 2.65
CA PHE A 82 -18.92 -10.48 1.58
C PHE A 82 -18.59 -11.72 0.74
N SER A 83 -17.36 -12.24 0.80
CA SER A 83 -16.95 -13.44 0.03
C SER A 83 -17.61 -14.75 0.48
N GLY A 84 -18.34 -14.75 1.61
CA GLY A 84 -19.14 -15.87 2.10
C GLY A 84 -20.64 -15.74 1.85
N ILE A 85 -21.09 -14.67 1.19
CA ILE A 85 -22.49 -14.55 0.76
C ILE A 85 -22.61 -15.26 -0.58
N VAL A 86 -22.98 -16.55 -0.51
CA VAL A 86 -23.51 -17.35 -1.62
C VAL A 86 -24.98 -17.59 -1.33
#